data_AF-A0A1B8AN73-F1
#
_entry.id   AF-A0A1B8AN73-F1
#
_cell.length_a   1.000
_cell.length_b   1.000
_cell.length_c   1.000
_cell.angle_alpha   90.00
_cell.angle_beta   90.00
_cell.angle_gamma   90.00
#
_symmetry.space_group_name_H-M   'P 1'
#
loop_
_entity.id
_entity.type
_entity.pdbx_description
1 polymer ?
#
loop_
_entity_poly.entity_id
_entity_poly.type
_entity_poly.pdbx_seq_one_letter_code
_entity_poly.pdbx_strand_id
1 'polypeptide(L)'
;MSEVKIIWHRTCVVCKRVEKIEYLNMNNTQVDDPKKDEAQTAVQTDCPDESLKDAIANYRCRACRSAMTIESQKLQNTIMELLGREQKEGRSSSEEEHWTASGDSSYQV
;
A
#
# COMPACT_ATOMS: atom_id res chain seq x y z
N MET A 1 -39.40 -14.48 -1.67
CA MET A 1 -38.33 -14.71 -2.66
C MET A 1 -37.06 -15.03 -1.89
N SER A 2 -36.40 -16.13 -2.20
CA SER A 2 -35.24 -16.64 -1.43
C SER A 2 -34.01 -15.76 -1.64
N GLU A 3 -33.27 -15.47 -0.56
CA GLU A 3 -31.98 -14.77 -0.63
C GLU A 3 -30.98 -15.61 -1.44
N VAL A 4 -30.45 -15.02 -2.52
CA VAL A 4 -29.42 -15.68 -3.34
C VAL A 4 -28.05 -15.23 -2.84
N LYS A 5 -27.28 -16.18 -2.29
CA LYS A 5 -25.86 -15.97 -2.01
C LYS A 5 -25.07 -16.18 -3.29
N ILE A 6 -24.37 -15.16 -3.74
CA ILE A 6 -23.47 -15.30 -4.88
C ILE A 6 -22.06 -15.57 -4.36
N ILE A 7 -21.46 -16.64 -4.85
CA ILE A 7 -20.12 -17.09 -4.49
C ILE A 7 -19.23 -17.04 -5.72
N TRP A 8 -18.12 -16.32 -5.65
CA TRP A 8 -17.10 -16.32 -6.70
C TRP A 8 -15.69 -16.35 -6.10
N HIS A 9 -14.70 -16.61 -6.94
CA HIS A 9 -13.31 -16.78 -6.53
C HIS A 9 -12.40 -15.79 -7.25
N ARG A 10 -11.39 -15.27 -6.53
CA ARG A 10 -10.30 -14.49 -7.12
C ARG A 10 -8.95 -15.08 -6.72
N THR A 11 -7.99 -15.01 -7.62
CA THR A 11 -6.65 -15.58 -7.40
C THR A 11 -5.63 -14.46 -7.28
N CYS A 12 -4.85 -14.45 -6.19
CA CYS A 12 -3.76 -13.49 -6.04
C CYS A 12 -2.71 -13.72 -7.13
N VAL A 13 -2.37 -12.69 -7.90
CA VAL A 13 -1.38 -12.82 -8.99
C VAL A 13 0.02 -13.13 -8.48
N VAL A 14 0.34 -12.74 -7.24
CA VAL A 14 1.66 -12.89 -6.62
C VAL A 14 1.82 -14.28 -5.99
N CYS A 15 0.98 -14.63 -5.01
CA CYS A 15 1.13 -15.88 -4.25
C CYS A 15 0.21 -17.02 -4.69
N LYS A 16 -0.60 -16.81 -5.74
CA LYS A 16 -1.56 -17.78 -6.32
C LYS A 16 -2.61 -18.32 -5.33
N ARG A 17 -2.73 -17.72 -4.15
CA ARG A 17 -3.80 -18.03 -3.18
C ARG A 17 -5.15 -17.64 -3.77
N VAL A 18 -6.10 -18.57 -3.71
CA VAL A 18 -7.50 -18.34 -4.07
C VAL A 18 -8.25 -17.81 -2.85
N GLU A 19 -9.01 -16.75 -3.03
CA GLU A 19 -9.96 -16.23 -2.04
C GLU A 19 -11.39 -16.40 -2.54
N LYS A 20 -12.25 -16.90 -1.65
CA LYS A 20 -13.69 -17.00 -1.85
C LYS A 20 -14.34 -15.69 -1.44
N ILE A 21 -15.19 -15.14 -2.30
CA ILE A 21 -15.98 -13.94 -2.04
C ILE A 21 -17.45 -14.35 -2.03
N GLU A 22 -18.12 -13.95 -0.97
CA GLU A 22 -19.55 -14.16 -0.78
C GLU A 22 -20.21 -12.80 -0.65
N TYR A 23 -21.27 -12.55 -1.42
CA TYR A 23 -22.11 -11.38 -1.23
C TYR A 23 -23.59 -11.75 -1.35
N LEU A 24 -24.41 -11.07 -0.56
CA LEU A 24 -25.86 -11.16 -0.59
C LEU A 24 -26.37 -10.20 -1.65
N ASN A 25 -27.10 -10.71 -2.64
CA ASN A 25 -27.81 -9.85 -3.58
C ASN A 25 -29.13 -9.40 -2.94
N MET A 26 -29.19 -8.16 -2.45
CA MET A 26 -30.38 -7.59 -1.80
C MET A 26 -31.33 -6.87 -2.76
N ASN A 27 -31.14 -6.94 -4.08
CA ASN A 27 -31.95 -6.16 -5.04
C ASN A 27 -33.45 -6.51 -5.09
N ASN A 28 -33.95 -7.44 -4.26
CA ASN A 28 -35.36 -7.81 -4.22
C ASN A 28 -36.04 -7.63 -2.84
N THR A 29 -35.43 -6.94 -1.88
CA THR A 29 -36.04 -6.79 -0.54
C THR A 29 -36.04 -5.32 -0.10
N GLN A 30 -37.05 -4.58 -0.55
CA GLN A 30 -37.67 -3.64 0.36
C GLN A 30 -38.43 -4.47 1.41
N VAL A 31 -38.34 -4.04 2.66
CA VAL A 31 -39.05 -4.54 3.85
C VAL A 31 -38.31 -5.60 4.69
N ASP A 32 -37.99 -5.14 5.89
CA ASP A 32 -37.80 -5.78 7.20
C ASP A 32 -36.64 -6.75 7.47
N ASP A 33 -35.95 -6.37 8.56
CA ASP A 33 -35.08 -7.11 9.49
C ASP A 33 -34.40 -8.41 8.99
N PRO A 34 -33.05 -8.46 8.99
CA PRO A 34 -32.35 -9.69 8.66
C PRO A 34 -32.48 -10.68 9.82
N LYS A 35 -33.51 -11.55 9.74
CA LYS A 35 -33.51 -12.80 10.48
C LYS A 35 -32.34 -13.63 9.99
N LYS A 36 -31.43 -13.85 10.93
CA LYS A 36 -30.20 -14.62 10.86
C LYS A 36 -30.53 -16.11 10.69
N ASP A 37 -31.07 -16.54 9.55
CA ASP A 37 -31.03 -17.95 9.14
C ASP A 37 -31.52 -18.12 7.69
N GLU A 38 -30.76 -18.94 6.95
CA GLU A 38 -31.15 -19.60 5.69
C GLU A 38 -31.25 -18.76 4.40
N ALA A 39 -30.09 -18.33 3.88
CA ALA A 39 -29.99 -18.14 2.43
C ALA A 39 -30.06 -19.52 1.73
N GLN A 40 -31.19 -19.77 1.08
CA GLN A 40 -31.61 -21.07 0.57
C GLN A 40 -30.91 -21.51 -0.73
N THR A 41 -30.21 -20.60 -1.42
CA THR A 41 -29.60 -20.93 -2.72
C THR A 41 -28.27 -20.20 -2.89
N ALA A 42 -27.16 -20.94 -2.85
CA ALA A 42 -25.85 -20.42 -3.22
C ALA A 42 -25.62 -20.66 -4.71
N VAL A 43 -25.47 -19.58 -5.49
CA VAL A 43 -25.13 -19.66 -6.91
C VAL A 43 -23.63 -19.38 -7.05
N GLN A 44 -22.90 -20.34 -7.61
CA GLN A 44 -21.53 -20.10 -8.06
C GLN A 44 -21.59 -19.33 -9.38
N THR A 45 -20.99 -18.15 -9.42
CA THR A 45 -20.95 -17.34 -10.64
C THR A 45 -19.51 -17.00 -10.99
N ASP A 46 -19.28 -16.78 -12.28
CA ASP A 46 -18.11 -16.02 -12.73
C ASP A 46 -18.25 -14.56 -12.28
N CYS A 47 -17.18 -13.77 -12.48
CA CYS A 47 -17.07 -12.38 -12.04
C CYS A 47 -18.42 -11.62 -12.12
N PRO A 48 -18.93 -11.07 -10.99
CA PRO A 48 -20.27 -10.47 -10.92
C PRO A 48 -20.54 -9.34 -11.90
N ASP A 49 -19.49 -8.66 -12.32
CA ASP A 49 -19.56 -7.41 -13.06
C ASP A 49 -18.35 -7.29 -14.00
N GLU A 50 -18.61 -6.99 -15.27
CA GLU A 50 -17.59 -6.69 -16.28
C GLU A 50 -16.64 -5.57 -15.81
N SER A 51 -17.14 -4.61 -15.04
CA SER A 51 -16.36 -3.50 -14.48
C SER A 51 -15.23 -3.97 -13.54
N LEU A 52 -15.36 -5.17 -12.96
CA LEU A 52 -14.41 -5.71 -11.98
C LEU A 52 -13.36 -6.63 -12.62
N LYS A 53 -13.44 -6.93 -13.93
CA LYS A 53 -12.52 -7.86 -14.60
C LYS A 53 -11.06 -7.47 -14.42
N ASP A 54 -10.71 -6.20 -14.67
CA ASP A 54 -9.33 -5.73 -14.56
C ASP A 54 -8.82 -5.74 -13.11
N ALA A 55 -9.69 -5.40 -12.15
CA ALA A 55 -9.39 -5.43 -10.74
C ALA A 55 -9.13 -6.88 -10.24
N ILE A 56 -9.83 -7.86 -10.81
CA ILE A 56 -9.64 -9.28 -10.52
C ILE A 56 -8.39 -9.82 -11.19
N ALA A 57 -8.16 -9.47 -12.46
CA ALA A 57 -6.98 -9.89 -13.22
C ALA A 57 -5.67 -9.44 -12.53
N ASN A 58 -5.70 -8.28 -11.86
CA ASN A 58 -4.58 -7.72 -11.12
C ASN A 58 -4.67 -7.94 -9.60
N TYR A 59 -5.55 -8.84 -9.15
CA TYR A 59 -5.82 -9.00 -7.72
C TYR A 59 -4.58 -9.37 -6.92
N ARG A 60 -4.34 -8.65 -5.81
CA ARG A 60 -3.30 -8.96 -4.82
C ARG A 60 -3.93 -9.14 -3.45
N CYS A 61 -3.65 -10.29 -2.83
CA CYS A 61 -4.13 -10.56 -1.48
C CYS A 61 -3.57 -9.56 -0.47
N ARG A 62 -4.28 -9.39 0.66
CA ARG A 62 -3.89 -8.44 1.71
C ARG A 62 -2.43 -8.62 2.15
N ALA A 63 -1.98 -9.85 2.34
CA ALA A 63 -0.61 -10.16 2.73
C ALA A 63 0.42 -9.67 1.70
N CYS A 64 0.20 -9.95 0.40
CA CYS A 64 1.11 -9.49 -0.66
C CYS A 64 1.10 -7.96 -0.82
N ARG A 65 -0.06 -7.31 -0.62
CA ARG A 65 -0.12 -5.84 -0.61
C ARG A 65 0.67 -5.25 0.56
N SER A 66 0.50 -5.80 1.76
CA SER A 66 1.23 -5.35 2.95
C SER A 66 2.74 -5.57 2.82
N ALA A 67 3.19 -6.70 2.28
CA ALA A 67 4.60 -6.97 2.04
C ALA A 67 5.24 -5.91 1.13
N MET A 68 4.57 -5.56 0.03
CA MET A 68 5.03 -4.52 -0.89
C MET A 68 5.11 -3.15 -0.22
N THR A 69 4.15 -2.80 0.65
CA THR A 69 4.20 -1.55 1.42
C THR A 69 5.41 -1.52 2.35
N ILE A 70 5.70 -2.63 3.05
CA ILE A 70 6.85 -2.73 3.94
C ILE A 70 8.17 -2.59 3.17
N GLU A 71 8.29 -3.25 2.01
CA GLU A 71 9.47 -3.14 1.15
C GLU A 71 9.66 -1.70 0.63
N SER A 72 8.58 -1.05 0.20
CA SER A 72 8.60 0.35 -0.23
C SER A 72 9.06 1.28 0.91
N GLN A 73 8.55 1.06 2.13
CA GLN A 73 8.94 1.85 3.28
C GLN A 73 10.42 1.66 3.64
N LYS A 74 10.94 0.43 3.56
CA LYS A 74 12.37 0.16 3.75
C LYS A 74 13.22 0.91 2.73
N LEU A 75 12.82 0.87 1.45
CA LEU A 75 13.51 1.58 0.39
C LEU A 75 13.53 3.10 0.63
N GLN A 76 12.39 3.68 1.00
CA GLN A 76 12.30 5.12 1.32
C GLN A 76 13.21 5.51 2.49
N ASN A 77 13.26 4.70 3.55
CA ASN A 77 14.15 4.95 4.68
C ASN A 77 15.62 4.88 4.26
N THR A 78 16.02 3.89 3.46
CA THR A 78 17.39 3.78 2.96
C THR A 78 17.79 4.99 2.11
N ILE A 79 16.91 5.47 1.23
CA ILE A 79 17.16 6.68 0.43
C ILE A 79 17.39 7.89 1.34
N MET A 80 16.54 8.07 2.36
CA MET A 80 16.66 9.18 3.31
C MET A 80 17.97 9.12 4.11
N GLU A 81 18.38 7.92 4.54
CA GLU A 81 19.64 7.72 5.25
C GLU A 81 20.85 8.06 4.38
N LEU A 82 20.86 7.65 3.11
CA LEU A 82 21.95 7.93 2.18
C LEU A 82 22.06 9.43 1.87
N LEU A 83 20.95 10.09 1.55
CA LEU A 83 20.92 11.54 1.33
C LEU A 83 21.33 12.32 2.60
N GLY A 84 20.95 11.82 3.77
CA GLY A 84 21.35 12.41 5.06
C GLY A 84 22.84 12.23 5.38
N ARG A 85 23.49 11.18 4.89
CA ARG A 85 24.94 10.99 5.02
C ARG A 85 25.71 11.87 4.05
N GLU A 86 25.29 11.96 2.79
CA GLU A 86 25.91 12.83 1.78
C GLU A 86 25.89 14.31 2.22
N GLN A 87 24.80 14.78 2.83
CA GLN A 87 24.74 16.15 3.39
C GLN A 87 25.65 16.36 4.60
N LYS A 88 25.87 15.34 5.43
CA LYS A 88 26.78 15.44 6.59
C LYS A 88 28.24 15.39 6.15
N GLU A 89 28.59 14.54 5.19
CA GLU A 89 29.95 14.46 4.63
C GLU A 89 30.32 15.74 3.88
N GLY A 90 29.40 16.33 3.10
CA GLY A 90 29.62 17.61 2.43
C GLY A 90 29.78 18.81 3.37
N ARG A 91 29.22 18.74 4.58
CA ARG A 91 29.33 19.79 5.61
C ARG A 91 30.54 19.62 6.54
N SER A 92 31.16 18.42 6.54
CA SER A 92 32.37 18.14 7.32
C SER A 92 33.65 18.57 6.60
N SER A 93 33.60 18.78 5.28
CA SER A 93 34.77 19.14 4.45
C SER A 93 35.02 20.66 4.34
N SER A 94 34.22 21.51 4.98
CA SER A 94 34.25 22.97 4.80
C SER A 94 34.60 23.78 6.05
N GLU A 95 35.06 23.17 7.14
CA GLU A 95 35.36 23.89 8.41
C GLU A 95 36.85 23.88 8.83
N GLU A 96 37.79 23.48 7.98
CA GLU A 96 39.24 23.58 8.25
C GLU A 96 39.96 24.56 7.30
N GLU A 97 39.64 25.86 7.38
CA GLU A 97 40.57 26.91 6.97
C GLU A 97 40.80 27.86 8.14
N HIS A 98 41.57 27.36 9.12
CA HIS A 98 42.14 28.16 10.20
C HIS A 98 43.36 28.93 9.66
N TRP A 99 43.14 30.13 9.10
CA TRP A 99 44.25 31.05 8.82
C TRP A 99 44.55 31.89 10.06
N THR A 100 45.47 31.39 10.90
CA THR A 100 46.27 32.25 11.78
C THR A 100 47.20 33.08 10.91
N ALA A 101 46.95 34.40 10.84
CA ALA A 101 47.96 35.36 10.42
C ALA A 101 48.03 36.47 11.47
N SER A 102 49.00 36.34 12.37
CA SER A 102 49.52 37.43 13.19
C SER A 102 50.23 38.45 12.30
N GLY A 103 50.14 39.74 12.66
CA GLY A 103 51.18 40.72 12.32
C GLY A 103 50.70 41.96 11.57
N ASP A 104 50.64 43.06 12.32
CA ASP A 104 50.98 44.45 11.96
C ASP A 104 50.48 45.05 10.64
N SER A 105 49.65 46.10 10.76
CA SER A 105 49.91 47.33 10.01
C SER A 105 49.32 48.54 10.73
N SER A 106 50.20 49.49 11.01
CA SER A 106 50.03 50.68 11.83
C SER A 106 48.99 51.68 11.28
N TYR A 107 48.17 52.24 12.17
CA TYR A 107 47.46 53.50 11.93
C TYR A 107 48.47 54.66 12.08
N GLN A 108 48.65 55.46 11.03
CA GLN A 108 49.25 56.79 11.15
C GLN A 108 48.14 57.84 11.29
N VAL A 109 48.46 58.82 12.14
CA VAL A 109 47.64 59.93 12.67
C VAL A 109 47.32 60.98 11.62
#